data_AF-A0A8T5UCT0-F1
#
_entry.id   AF-A0A8T5UCT0-F1
#
_cell.length_a   1.000
_cell.length_b   1.000
_cell.length_c   1.000
_cell.angle_alpha   90.00
_cell.angle_beta   90.00
_cell.angle_gamma   90.00
#
_symmetry.space_group_name_H-M   'P 1'
#
loop_
_entity.id
_entity.type
_entity.pdbx_description
1 polymer ?
#
loop_
_entity_poly.entity_id
_entity_poly.type
_entity_poly.pdbx_seq_one_letter_code
_entity_poly.pdbx_strand_id
1 'polypeptide(L)'
;MAKKKKIREDFEIVFKSGNEKEIKKMLDKNPWLLDEVSSQFDETMGIQEQIIAALGVMEDELGNSVPIDEISFCLKVDFGVTKNEEDIREILFAVEKIGLVKKDVNGWGLTSQGGKVCDDFLVKNMKKFDF
;
A
#
# COMPACT_ATOMS: atom_id res chain seq x y z
N MET A 1 23.35 -18.38 13.97
CA MET A 1 22.42 -18.34 12.81
C MET A 1 20.95 -18.54 13.22
N ALA A 2 20.61 -19.45 14.15
CA ALA A 2 19.21 -19.68 14.59
C ALA A 2 18.48 -18.44 15.17
N LYS A 3 19.17 -17.58 15.92
CA LYS A 3 18.58 -16.34 16.47
C LYS A 3 18.14 -15.35 15.38
N LYS A 4 18.96 -15.17 14.33
CA LYS A 4 18.60 -14.29 13.20
C LYS A 4 17.37 -14.80 12.45
N LYS A 5 17.29 -16.13 12.23
CA LYS A 5 16.13 -16.76 11.58
C LYS A 5 14.83 -16.48 12.34
N LYS A 6 14.83 -16.65 13.66
CA LYS A 6 13.66 -16.38 14.49
C LYS A 6 13.23 -14.90 14.44
N ILE A 7 14.20 -13.97 14.45
CA ILE A 7 13.91 -12.54 14.34
C ILE A 7 13.25 -12.19 12.99
N ARG A 8 13.63 -12.86 11.88
CA ARG A 8 12.96 -12.69 10.58
C ARG A 8 11.53 -13.20 10.59
N GLU A 9 11.30 -14.40 11.13
CA GLU A 9 9.96 -14.99 11.21
C GLU A 9 9.03 -14.12 12.07
N ASP A 10 9.52 -13.65 13.22
CA ASP A 10 8.77 -12.74 14.09
C ASP A 10 8.47 -11.41 13.36
N PHE A 11 9.42 -10.92 12.57
CA PHE A 11 9.26 -9.69 11.81
C PHE A 11 8.25 -9.86 10.67
N GLU A 12 8.25 -10.96 9.91
CA GLU A 12 7.26 -11.20 8.86
C GLU A 12 5.83 -11.21 9.42
N ILE A 13 5.63 -11.81 10.61
CA ILE A 13 4.33 -11.82 11.28
C ILE A 13 3.90 -10.38 11.64
N VAL A 14 4.82 -9.63 12.24
CA VAL A 14 4.57 -8.24 12.65
C VAL A 14 4.35 -7.33 11.43
N PHE A 15 5.12 -7.54 10.36
CA PHE A 15 5.03 -6.80 9.11
C PHE A 15 3.70 -7.06 8.40
N LYS A 16 3.29 -8.33 8.26
CA LYS A 16 1.97 -8.70 7.71
C LYS A 16 0.80 -8.16 8.54
N SER A 17 0.98 -7.99 9.85
CA SER A 17 -0.05 -7.41 10.72
C SER A 17 -0.19 -5.89 10.58
N GLY A 18 0.71 -5.21 9.85
CA GLY A 18 0.70 -3.76 9.68
C GLY A 18 0.99 -2.97 10.96
N ASN A 19 1.63 -3.58 11.96
CA ASN A 19 1.89 -2.94 13.25
C ASN A 19 3.17 -2.10 13.21
N GLU A 20 3.08 -0.90 12.62
CA GLU A 20 4.21 0.04 12.43
C GLU A 20 5.05 0.28 13.68
N LYS A 21 4.43 0.38 14.87
CA LYS A 21 5.17 0.59 16.12
C LYS A 21 6.12 -0.55 16.42
N GLU A 22 5.66 -1.78 16.25
CA GLU A 22 6.49 -2.96 16.51
C GLU A 22 7.47 -3.20 15.37
N ILE A 23 7.09 -2.93 14.12
CA ILE A 23 8.02 -2.90 12.96
C ILE A 23 9.20 -1.97 13.24
N LYS A 24 8.93 -0.71 13.60
CA LYS A 24 9.95 0.29 13.90
C LYS A 24 10.86 -0.14 15.04
N LYS A 25 10.27 -0.66 16.12
CA LYS A 25 11.01 -1.17 17.28
C LYS A 25 11.88 -2.38 16.95
N MET A 26 11.45 -3.25 16.04
CA MET A 26 12.25 -4.39 15.58
C MET A 26 13.41 -3.95 14.69
N LEU A 27 13.19 -2.97 13.81
CA LEU A 27 14.23 -2.37 12.97
C LEU A 27 15.26 -1.59 13.80
N ASP A 28 14.83 -0.80 14.78
CA ASP A 28 15.73 -0.07 15.69
C ASP A 28 16.63 -1.03 16.48
N LYS A 29 16.08 -2.18 16.92
CA LYS A 29 16.85 -3.21 17.63
C LYS A 29 17.72 -4.06 16.71
N ASN A 30 17.37 -4.16 15.44
CA ASN A 30 18.04 -5.00 14.46
C ASN A 30 18.21 -4.23 13.13
N PRO A 31 19.16 -3.28 13.03
CA PRO A 31 19.29 -2.45 11.83
C PRO A 31 19.57 -3.27 10.56
N TRP A 32 20.33 -4.37 10.69
CA TRP A 32 20.62 -5.34 9.62
C TRP A 32 19.36 -5.99 9.02
N LEU A 33 18.23 -5.92 9.73
CA LEU A 33 16.98 -6.47 9.24
C LEU A 33 16.46 -5.64 8.07
N LEU A 34 16.66 -4.32 8.09
CA LEU A 34 16.27 -3.40 7.03
C LEU A 34 16.94 -3.80 5.70
N ASP A 35 18.23 -4.10 5.73
CA ASP A 35 18.97 -4.52 4.53
C ASP A 35 18.42 -5.84 3.97
N GLU A 36 18.03 -6.78 4.85
CA GLU A 36 17.53 -8.11 4.45
C GLU A 36 16.07 -8.11 3.99
N VAL A 37 15.24 -7.17 4.47
CA VAL A 37 13.79 -7.12 4.19
C VAL A 37 13.40 -5.94 3.30
N SER A 38 14.35 -5.10 2.91
CA SER A 38 14.14 -3.92 2.04
C SER A 38 13.36 -4.27 0.78
N SER A 39 13.69 -5.37 0.10
CA SER A 39 12.95 -5.84 -1.08
C SER A 39 11.49 -6.17 -0.80
N GLN A 40 11.17 -6.74 0.37
CA GLN A 40 9.78 -7.03 0.77
C GLN A 40 9.01 -5.76 1.16
N PHE A 41 9.71 -4.76 1.73
CA PHE A 41 9.15 -3.44 1.99
C PHE A 41 8.83 -2.73 0.68
N ASP A 42 9.76 -2.71 -0.26
CA ASP A 42 9.58 -2.06 -1.56
C ASP A 42 8.42 -2.68 -2.34
N GLU A 43 8.27 -4.01 -2.32
CA GLU A 43 7.13 -4.69 -2.95
C GLU A 43 5.80 -4.36 -2.26
N THR A 44 5.74 -4.41 -0.93
CA THR A 44 4.48 -4.18 -0.19
C THR A 44 4.07 -2.70 -0.25
N MET A 45 5.03 -1.80 -0.13
CA MET A 45 4.83 -0.36 -0.23
C MET A 45 4.45 0.02 -1.66
N GLY A 46 5.07 -0.61 -2.66
CA GLY A 46 4.68 -0.46 -4.07
C GLY A 46 3.22 -0.88 -4.32
N ILE A 47 2.76 -1.98 -3.74
CA ILE A 47 1.36 -2.42 -3.85
C ILE A 47 0.41 -1.44 -3.16
N GLN A 48 0.77 -0.92 -1.98
CA GLN A 48 -0.04 0.09 -1.28
C GLN A 48 -0.17 1.38 -2.10
N GLU A 49 0.95 1.87 -2.65
CA GLU A 49 0.97 3.04 -3.52
C GLU A 49 0.17 2.81 -4.81
N GLN A 50 0.22 1.61 -5.40
CA GLN A 50 -0.60 1.23 -6.56
C GLN A 50 -2.10 1.22 -6.24
N ILE A 51 -2.51 0.71 -5.08
CA ILE A 51 -3.92 0.73 -4.64
C ILE A 51 -4.39 2.15 -4.41
N ILE A 52 -3.56 3.01 -3.79
CA ILE A 52 -3.85 4.43 -3.60
C ILE A 52 -3.96 5.15 -4.95
N ALA A 53 -3.07 4.84 -5.90
CA ALA A 53 -3.08 5.42 -7.23
C ALA A 53 -4.32 5.00 -8.03
N ALA A 54 -4.68 3.71 -8.02
CA ALA A 54 -5.89 3.21 -8.65
C ALA A 54 -7.16 3.85 -8.05
N LEU A 55 -7.21 3.99 -6.72
CA LEU A 55 -8.28 4.71 -6.05
C LEU A 55 -8.36 6.17 -6.53
N GLY A 56 -7.23 6.87 -6.62
CA GLY A 56 -7.19 8.27 -7.06
C GLY A 56 -7.66 8.46 -8.51
N VAL A 57 -7.20 7.60 -9.43
CA VAL A 57 -7.65 7.61 -10.83
C VAL A 57 -9.17 7.45 -10.90
N MET A 58 -9.73 6.45 -10.19
CA MET A 58 -11.16 6.22 -10.20
C MET A 58 -11.97 7.30 -9.47
N GLU A 59 -11.42 7.90 -8.40
CA GLU A 59 -12.09 8.99 -7.68
C GLU A 59 -12.21 10.24 -8.56
N ASP A 60 -11.18 10.54 -9.35
CA ASP A 60 -11.19 11.65 -10.32
C ASP A 60 -12.18 11.38 -11.48
N GLU A 61 -12.27 10.14 -11.96
CA GLU A 61 -13.20 9.76 -13.04
C GLU A 61 -14.67 9.77 -12.59
N LEU A 62 -14.96 9.22 -11.40
CA LEU A 62 -16.32 9.08 -10.86
C LEU A 62 -16.81 10.33 -10.13
N GLY A 63 -15.88 11.19 -9.70
CA GLY A 63 -16.13 12.38 -8.88
C GLY A 63 -16.75 12.09 -7.51
N ASN A 64 -16.70 10.84 -7.04
CA ASN A 64 -17.34 10.34 -5.82
C ASN A 64 -16.51 9.20 -5.22
N SER A 65 -16.87 8.77 -4.00
CA SER A 65 -16.25 7.61 -3.36
C SER A 65 -16.33 6.35 -4.24
N VAL A 66 -15.23 5.62 -4.33
CA VAL A 66 -15.01 4.51 -5.25
C VAL A 66 -15.26 3.16 -4.56
N PRO A 67 -16.10 2.29 -5.14
CA PRO A 67 -16.31 0.96 -4.59
C PRO A 67 -15.13 0.02 -4.91
N ILE A 68 -14.98 -1.07 -4.14
CA ILE A 68 -13.78 -1.93 -4.21
C ILE A 68 -13.64 -2.63 -5.55
N ASP A 69 -14.75 -2.97 -6.20
CA ASP A 69 -14.77 -3.61 -7.52
C ASP A 69 -14.17 -2.70 -8.60
N GLU A 70 -14.45 -1.40 -8.55
CA GLU A 70 -13.87 -0.40 -9.46
C GLU A 70 -12.36 -0.23 -9.20
N ILE A 71 -11.93 -0.20 -7.93
CA ILE A 71 -10.49 -0.16 -7.57
C ILE A 71 -9.79 -1.42 -8.09
N SER A 72 -10.39 -2.58 -7.90
CA SER A 72 -9.88 -3.88 -8.36
C SER A 72 -9.77 -3.93 -9.89
N PHE A 73 -10.77 -3.39 -10.59
CA PHE A 73 -10.79 -3.30 -12.04
C PHE A 73 -9.66 -2.39 -12.55
N CYS A 74 -9.52 -1.18 -12.00
CA CYS A 74 -8.45 -0.25 -12.35
C CYS A 74 -7.06 -0.84 -12.09
N LEU A 75 -6.83 -1.48 -10.93
CA LEU A 75 -5.56 -2.18 -10.63
C LEU A 75 -5.20 -3.20 -11.70
N LYS A 76 -6.18 -3.94 -12.20
CA LYS A 76 -5.96 -4.97 -13.21
C LYS A 76 -5.67 -4.37 -14.58
N VAL A 77 -6.40 -3.34 -14.98
CA VAL A 77 -6.33 -2.76 -16.33
C VAL A 77 -5.16 -1.80 -16.46
N ASP A 78 -5.01 -0.87 -15.53
CA ASP A 78 -4.06 0.25 -15.64
C ASP A 78 -2.71 -0.07 -14.99
N PHE A 79 -2.72 -0.85 -13.91
CA PHE A 79 -1.50 -1.18 -13.15
C PHE A 79 -1.01 -2.62 -13.42
N GLY A 80 -1.78 -3.45 -14.11
CA GLY A 80 -1.44 -4.85 -14.38
C GLY A 80 -1.37 -5.73 -13.11
N VAL A 81 -1.95 -5.28 -12.01
CA VAL A 81 -1.93 -5.95 -10.71
C VAL A 81 -3.24 -6.69 -10.50
N THR A 82 -3.15 -8.00 -10.26
CA THR A 82 -4.31 -8.80 -9.88
C THR A 82 -4.27 -9.09 -8.38
N LYS A 83 -5.22 -8.51 -7.64
CA LYS A 83 -5.47 -8.83 -6.24
C LYS A 83 -6.95 -9.14 -6.02
N ASN A 84 -7.23 -9.95 -5.00
CA ASN A 84 -8.60 -10.20 -4.57
C ASN A 84 -9.12 -8.96 -3.80
N GLU A 85 -10.44 -8.86 -3.67
CA GLU A 85 -11.07 -7.73 -2.98
C GLU A 85 -10.77 -7.71 -1.47
N GLU A 86 -10.53 -8.87 -0.86
CA GLU A 86 -10.21 -8.98 0.56
C GLU A 86 -8.85 -8.37 0.88
N ASP A 87 -7.80 -8.70 0.13
CA ASP A 87 -6.46 -8.11 0.25
C ASP A 87 -6.51 -6.59 0.02
N ILE A 88 -7.23 -6.16 -1.02
CA ILE A 88 -7.39 -4.72 -1.33
C ILE A 88 -8.05 -4.03 -0.14
N ARG A 89 -9.10 -4.63 0.43
CA ARG A 89 -9.80 -4.09 1.60
C ARG A 89 -8.90 -4.03 2.83
N GLU A 90 -8.11 -5.07 3.11
CA GLU A 90 -7.16 -5.08 4.22
C GLU A 90 -6.14 -3.94 4.09
N ILE A 91 -5.61 -3.74 2.88
CA ILE A 91 -4.66 -2.67 2.60
C ILE A 91 -5.33 -1.30 2.76
N LEU A 92 -6.53 -1.10 2.20
CA LEU A 92 -7.30 0.14 2.36
C LEU A 92 -7.55 0.48 3.83
N PHE A 93 -7.91 -0.50 4.65
CA PHE A 93 -8.04 -0.31 6.10
C PHE A 93 -6.71 0.01 6.80
N ALA A 94 -5.60 -0.56 6.34
CA ALA A 94 -4.27 -0.22 6.88
C ALA A 94 -3.90 1.23 6.56
N VAL A 95 -4.11 1.66 5.30
CA VAL A 95 -3.79 3.03 4.87
C VAL A 95 -4.82 4.07 5.35
N GLU A 96 -6.03 3.65 5.71
CA GLU A 96 -7.02 4.49 6.39
C GLU A 96 -6.56 4.86 7.81
N LYS A 97 -6.00 3.92 8.56
CA LYS A 97 -5.52 4.16 9.94
C LYS A 97 -4.43 5.22 10.02
N ILE A 98 -3.67 5.41 8.95
CA ILE A 98 -2.63 6.44 8.83
C ILE A 98 -3.10 7.68 8.09
N GLY A 99 -4.40 7.75 7.74
CA GLY A 99 -5.04 8.94 7.20
C GLY A 99 -4.80 9.19 5.71
N LEU A 100 -4.41 8.19 4.92
CA LEU A 100 -4.23 8.35 3.48
C LEU A 100 -5.53 8.19 2.70
N VAL A 101 -6.41 7.29 3.14
CA VAL A 101 -7.74 7.10 2.56
C VAL A 101 -8.80 7.28 3.63
N LYS A 102 -10.05 7.47 3.21
CA LYS A 102 -11.22 7.51 4.06
C LYS A 102 -12.24 6.49 3.56
N LYS A 103 -12.93 5.83 4.48
CA LYS A 103 -14.08 5.00 4.15
C LYS A 103 -15.38 5.80 4.23
N ASP A 104 -16.12 5.82 3.14
CA ASP A 104 -17.46 6.40 3.04
C ASP A 104 -18.53 5.29 2.96
N VAL A 105 -19.80 5.67 3.03
CA VAL A 105 -20.95 4.73 2.99
C VAL A 105 -20.97 3.92 1.69
N ASN A 106 -20.53 4.52 0.59
CA ASN A 106 -20.62 3.95 -0.76
C ASN A 106 -19.26 3.50 -1.33
N GLY A 107 -18.17 3.57 -0.56
CA GLY A 107 -16.84 3.24 -1.08
C GLY A 107 -15.70 3.85 -0.29
N TRP A 108 -14.62 4.14 -0.99
CA TRP A 108 -13.38 4.73 -0.48
C TRP A 108 -13.07 6.03 -1.19
N GLY A 109 -12.38 6.95 -0.54
CA GLY A 109 -11.87 8.15 -1.17
C GLY A 109 -10.49 8.51 -0.62
N LEU A 110 -9.76 9.36 -1.33
CA LEU A 110 -8.49 9.87 -0.86
C LEU A 110 -8.70 11.01 0.13
N THR A 111 -7.78 11.10 1.09
CA THR A 111 -7.57 12.33 1.83
C THR A 111 -6.59 13.23 1.08
N SER A 112 -6.42 14.47 1.53
CA SER A 112 -5.38 15.35 0.97
C SER A 112 -3.95 14.80 1.12
N GLN A 113 -3.71 13.90 2.08
CA GLN A 113 -2.41 13.22 2.20
C GLN A 113 -2.30 12.04 1.24
N GLY A 114 -3.36 11.25 1.07
CA GLY A 114 -3.41 10.18 0.06
C GLY A 114 -3.30 10.70 -1.37
N GLY A 115 -3.93 11.84 -1.68
CA GLY A 115 -3.80 12.51 -2.97
C GLY A 115 -2.35 12.83 -3.33
N LYS A 116 -1.55 13.31 -2.37
CA LYS A 116 -0.11 13.55 -2.61
C LYS A 116 0.66 12.26 -2.91
N VAL A 117 0.35 11.17 -2.19
CA VAL A 117 0.98 9.86 -2.43
C VAL A 117 0.58 9.32 -3.81
N CYS A 118 -0.68 9.47 -4.19
CA CYS A 118 -1.19 9.16 -5.52
C CYS A 118 -0.41 9.94 -6.59
N ASP A 119 -0.37 11.27 -6.49
CA ASP A 119 0.33 12.15 -7.42
C ASP A 119 1.81 11.79 -7.54
N ASP A 120 2.50 11.61 -6.40
CA ASP A 120 3.92 11.24 -6.37
C ASP A 120 4.16 9.90 -7.08
N PHE A 121 3.29 8.91 -6.87
CA PHE A 121 3.39 7.60 -7.53
C PHE A 121 3.15 7.71 -9.03
N LEU A 122 2.09 8.42 -9.44
CA LEU A 122 1.74 8.60 -10.84
C LEU A 122 2.83 9.39 -11.58
N VAL A 123 3.36 10.47 -11.00
CA VAL A 123 4.47 11.25 -11.61
C VAL A 123 5.74 10.42 -11.73
N LYS A 124 6.11 9.64 -10.70
CA LYS A 124 7.28 8.74 -10.75
C LYS A 124 7.15 7.69 -11.85
N ASN A 125 5.96 7.15 -12.05
CA ASN A 125 5.72 6.12 -13.06
C ASN A 125 5.43 6.70 -14.45
N MET A 126 4.89 7.92 -14.57
CA MET A 126 4.77 8.65 -15.84
C MET A 126 6.14 8.91 -16.49
N LYS A 127 7.19 9.13 -15.69
CA LYS A 127 8.58 9.20 -16.22
C LYS A 127 9.08 7.89 -16.84
N LYS A 128 8.36 6.78 -16.70
CA LYS A 128 8.61 5.51 -17.40
C LYS A 128 7.69 5.30 -18.62
N PHE A 129 6.71 6.18 -18.85
CA PHE A 129 5.74 6.14 -19.95
C PHE A 129 6.01 7.22 -21.03
N ASP A 130 7.22 7.78 -21.09
CA ASP A 130 7.65 8.52 -22.29
C ASP A 130 7.86 7.51 -23.43
N PHE A 131 6.92 7.53 -24.38
CA PHE A 131 7.01 6.87 -25.70
C PHE A 131 7.98 7.62 -26.63
#